data_AF-Q8SPD7-F1
#
_entry.id   AF-Q8SPD7-F1
#
_cell.length_a   1.000
_cell.length_b   1.000
_cell.length_c   1.000
_cell.angle_alpha   90.00
_cell.angle_beta   90.00
_cell.angle_gamma   90.00
#
_symmetry.space_group_name_H-M   'P 1'
#
loop_
_entity.id
_entity.type
_entity.pdbx_description
1 polymer ?
#
loop_
_entity_poly.entity_id
_entity_poly.type
_entity_poly.pdbx_seq_one_letter_code
_entity_poly.pdbx_strand_id
1 'polypeptide(L)' 'GAEYIDSYVFNKAEYIRFNSTVGKYVGYTEHGVKNAETWNKGSELAQELGELERYCKHNAANHYSVVLDKT' A
#
# COMPACT_ATOMS: atom_id res chain seq x y z
N GLY A 1 -3.41 11.63 -9.33
CA GLY A 1 -3.19 10.20 -9.55
C GLY A 1 -3.76 9.43 -8.37
N ALA A 2 -4.13 8.16 -8.55
CA ALA A 2 -4.48 7.30 -7.44
C ALA A 2 -3.19 6.82 -6.74
N GLU A 3 -3.25 6.66 -5.43
CA GLU A 3 -2.14 6.17 -4.61
C GLU A 3 -2.66 5.06 -3.69
N TYR A 4 -1.88 4.00 -3.57
CA TYR A 4 -2.07 2.93 -2.62
C TYR A 4 -1.00 3.02 -1.52
N ILE A 5 -1.47 2.91 -0.27
CA ILE A 5 -0.67 2.94 0.95
C ILE A 5 -1.11 1.78 1.83
N ASP A 6 -0.15 0.98 2.28
CA ASP A 6 -0.35 -0.05 3.31
C ASP A 6 0.57 0.24 4.50
N SER A 7 -0.03 0.47 5.67
CA SER A 7 0.63 0.99 6.87
C SER A 7 0.47 0.03 8.04
N TYR A 8 1.59 -0.42 8.59
CA TYR A 8 1.62 -1.31 9.74
C TYR A 8 1.94 -0.49 10.98
N VAL A 9 0.99 -0.48 11.92
CA VAL A 9 1.00 0.41 13.08
C VAL A 9 0.85 -0.42 14.36
N PHE A 10 1.74 -0.18 15.32
CA PHE A 10 1.66 -0.79 16.66
C PHE A 10 1.65 0.30 17.71
N ASN A 11 0.68 0.27 18.64
CA ASN A 11 0.53 1.29 19.69
C ASN A 11 0.54 2.73 19.17
N LYS A 12 -0.17 2.99 18.07
CA LYS A 12 -0.22 4.29 17.37
C LYS A 12 1.12 4.76 16.78
N ALA A 13 2.17 3.93 16.82
CA ALA A 13 3.43 4.18 16.16
C ALA A 13 3.50 3.33 14.88
N GLU A 14 3.57 4.00 13.74
CA GLU A 14 3.83 3.34 12.48
C GLU A 14 5.27 2.84 12.45
N TYR A 15 5.47 1.56 12.13
CA TYR A 15 6.80 0.98 12.06
C TYR A 15 7.23 0.64 10.64
N ILE A 16 6.31 0.35 9.72
CA ILE A 16 6.62 0.10 8.30
C ILE A 16 5.44 0.52 7.41
N ARG A 17 5.74 1.02 6.21
CA ARG A 17 4.75 1.42 5.20
C ARG A 17 5.18 1.00 3.81
N PHE A 18 4.28 0.43 3.02
CA PHE A 18 4.37 0.43 1.56
C PHE A 18 3.66 1.65 1.00
N ASN A 19 4.26 2.30 0.01
CA ASN A 19 3.62 3.36 -0.76
C ASN A 19 3.89 3.10 -2.26
N SER A 20 2.82 2.98 -3.05
CA SER A 20 2.89 2.72 -4.49
C SER A 20 3.69 3.75 -5.30
N THR A 21 3.74 5.02 -4.86
CA THR A 21 4.57 6.08 -5.45
C THR A 21 6.06 5.85 -5.20
N VAL A 22 6.40 5.28 -4.04
CA VAL A 22 7.79 4.94 -3.67
C VAL A 22 8.18 3.57 -4.24
N GLY A 23 7.21 2.65 -4.39
CA GLY A 23 7.37 1.33 -4.97
C GLY A 23 8.08 0.32 -4.08
N LYS A 24 8.13 0.56 -2.76
CA LYS A 24 8.76 -0.34 -1.77
C LYS A 24 8.31 -0.03 -0.35
N TYR A 25 8.59 -0.95 0.56
CA TYR A 25 8.43 -0.74 1.99
C TYR A 25 9.51 0.20 2.54
N VAL A 26 9.10 1.09 3.45
CA VAL A 26 9.96 1.99 4.23
C VAL A 26 9.71 1.73 5.71
N GLY A 27 10.78 1.44 6.46
CA GLY A 27 10.73 1.29 7.91
C GLY A 27 10.97 2.61 8.65
N TYR A 28 10.22 2.86 9.72
CA TYR A 28 10.31 4.08 10.55
C TYR A 28 10.89 3.84 11.95
N THR A 29 11.09 2.58 12.31
CA THR A 29 11.79 2.16 13.53
C THR A 29 12.88 1.16 13.16
N GLU A 30 13.83 0.88 14.06
CA GLU A 30 14.88 -0.13 13.80
C GLU A 30 14.29 -1.50 13.43
N HIS A 31 13.19 -1.90 14.10
CA HIS A 31 12.46 -3.11 13.77
C HIS A 31 11.84 -3.03 12.36
N GLY A 32 11.20 -1.92 12.04
CA GLY A 32 10.62 -1.67 10.74
C GLY A 32 11.63 -1.69 9.59
N VAL A 33 12.83 -1.12 9.80
CA VAL A 33 13.90 -1.12 8.79
C VAL A 33 14.34 -2.54 8.45
N LYS A 34 14.56 -3.40 9.47
CA LYS A 34 14.93 -4.81 9.25
C LYS A 34 13.85 -5.60 8.50
N ASN A 35 12.58 -5.34 8.82
CA ASN A 35 11.47 -5.97 8.11
C ASN A 35 11.39 -5.47 6.65
N ALA A 36 11.54 -4.16 6.44
CA ALA A 36 11.51 -3.57 5.10
C ALA A 36 12.64 -4.11 4.21
N GLU A 37 13.86 -4.29 4.73
CA GLU A 37 14.95 -4.93 3.98
C GLU A 37 14.63 -6.34 3.52
N THR A 38 13.89 -7.10 4.34
CA THR A 38 13.47 -8.47 4.04
C THR A 38 12.34 -8.47 3.01
N TRP A 39 11.26 -7.73 3.28
CA TRP A 39 10.07 -7.70 2.42
C TRP A 39 10.34 -7.09 1.05
N ASN A 40 11.26 -6.12 0.96
CA ASN A 40 11.67 -5.56 -0.33
C ASN A 40 12.46 -6.53 -1.21
N LYS A 41 12.89 -7.67 -0.69
CA LYS A 41 13.54 -8.75 -1.44
C LYS A 41 12.64 -9.99 -1.58
N GLY A 42 11.49 -10.00 -0.93
CA GLY A 42 10.55 -11.10 -0.88
C GLY A 42 9.41 -10.96 -1.89
N SER A 43 8.52 -11.96 -1.89
CA SER A 43 7.31 -11.96 -2.71
C SER A 43 6.28 -10.92 -2.26
N GLU A 44 6.37 -10.46 -1.03
CA GLU A 44 5.50 -9.44 -0.43
C GLU A 44 5.51 -8.16 -1.27
N LEU A 45 6.70 -7.69 -1.67
CA LEU A 45 6.81 -6.51 -2.51
C LEU A 45 6.15 -6.68 -3.88
N ALA A 46 6.30 -7.86 -4.49
CA ALA A 46 5.71 -8.13 -5.80
C ALA A 46 4.17 -8.09 -5.75
N GLN A 47 3.58 -8.57 -4.65
CA GLN A 47 2.14 -8.50 -4.43
C GLN A 47 1.69 -7.05 -4.24
N GLU A 48 2.33 -6.30 -3.33
CA GLU A 48 1.99 -4.90 -3.03
C GLU A 48 2.04 -3.98 -4.25
N LEU A 49 3.03 -4.17 -5.13
CA LEU A 49 3.16 -3.39 -6.37
C LEU A 49 1.94 -3.54 -7.29
N GLY A 50 1.20 -4.64 -7.20
CA GLY A 50 0.00 -4.89 -7.99
C GLY A 50 -1.30 -4.34 -7.40
N GLU A 51 -1.33 -3.99 -6.12
CA GLU A 51 -2.58 -3.68 -5.41
C GLU A 51 -3.23 -2.36 -5.87
N LEU A 52 -2.45 -1.38 -6.32
CA LEU A 52 -3.00 -0.13 -6.87
C LEU A 52 -3.93 -0.40 -8.07
N GLU A 53 -3.51 -1.26 -9.00
CA GLU A 53 -4.32 -1.62 -10.17
C GLU A 53 -5.40 -2.64 -9.80
N ARG A 54 -5.00 -3.73 -9.15
CA ARG A 54 -5.86 -4.90 -8.89
C ARG A 54 -7.00 -4.58 -7.93
N TYR A 55 -6.73 -3.82 -6.88
CA TYR A 55 -7.69 -3.58 -5.81
C TYR A 55 -8.19 -2.14 -5.83
N CYS A 56 -7.30 -1.14 -5.71
CA CYS A 56 -7.73 0.24 -5.53
C CYS A 56 -8.48 0.78 -6.75
N LYS A 57 -7.88 0.72 -7.94
CA LYS A 57 -8.51 1.25 -9.16
C LYS A 57 -9.74 0.45 -9.59
N HIS A 58 -9.66 -0.88 -9.51
CA HIS A 58 -10.81 -1.74 -9.80
C HIS A 58 -12.03 -1.39 -8.94
N ASN A 59 -11.87 -1.32 -7.61
CA ASN A 59 -12.98 -0.99 -6.72
C ASN A 59 -13.39 0.47 -6.82
N ALA A 60 -12.45 1.40 -7.01
CA ALA A 60 -12.78 2.81 -7.21
C ALA A 60 -13.69 3.02 -8.44
N ALA A 61 -13.43 2.33 -9.56
CA ALA A 61 -14.30 2.39 -10.73
C ALA A 61 -15.73 1.92 -10.42
N ASN A 62 -15.87 0.82 -9.67
CA ASN A 62 -17.18 0.32 -9.23
C ASN A 62 -17.88 1.30 -8.28
N HIS A 63 -17.14 1.92 -7.35
CA HIS A 63 -17.72 2.91 -6.44
C HIS A 63 -18.13 4.19 -7.16
N TYR A 64 -17.32 4.68 -8.10
CA TYR A 64 -17.65 5.88 -8.86
C TYR A 64 -18.89 5.69 -9.72
N SER A 65 -19.04 4.55 -10.40
CA SER A 65 -20.25 4.28 -11.19
C SER A 65 -21.53 4.19 -10.36
N VAL A 66 -21.43 3.82 -9.08
CA VAL A 66 -22.58 3.71 -8.19
C VAL A 66 -22.88 5.02 -7.43
N VAL A 67 -21.85 5.77 -7.08
CA VAL A 67 -21.96 6.95 -6.20
C VAL A 67 -22.02 8.25 -6.99
N LEU A 68 -21.20 8.41 -8.04
CA LEU A 68 -21.08 9.67 -8.79
C LEU A 68 -21.92 9.68 -10.07
N ASP A 69 -22.03 8.55 -10.76
CA ASP A 69 -22.72 8.48 -12.07
C ASP A 69 -24.26 8.35 -11.96
N LYS A 70 -24.85 8.67 -10.80
CA LYS A 70 -26.32 8.69 -10.60
C LYS A 70 -26.98 10.03 -10.99
N THR A 71 -26.39 10.76 -11.92
CA THR A 71 -27.00 11.97 -12.51
C THR A 71 -27.61 11.62 -13.85
#